data_AF-A0A4V1MWE6-F1
#
_entry.id   AF-A0A4V1MWE6-F1
#
_cell.length_a   1.000
_cell.length_b   1.000
_cell.length_c   1.000
_cell.angle_alpha   90.00
_cell.angle_beta   90.00
_cell.angle_gamma   90.00
#
_symmetry.space_group_name_H-M   'P 1'
#
loop_
_entity.id
_entity.type
_entity.pdbx_description
1 polymer ?
#
loop_
_entity_poly.entity_id
_entity_poly.type
_entity_poly.pdbx_seq_one_letter_code
_entity_poly.pdbx_strand_id
1 'polypeptide(L)'
;MCAYENLIKSGIGNTHNLITELFIEFGEGNIGDDDLTFIMSDNLLINVGGNTYWDKINPNQYEIHINSKLLNTLSSIEYAAIIIHEIAHASLKKHFYNSNGTFEELYQKYLELNNLVDYGHNIMEDRFINRMATVLYNYDPTIFPYFDDYVILASQGVYDLPTIDYTLLEQIKTIARTNEKICE
;
A
#
# COMPACT_ATOMS: atom_id res chain seq x y z
N MET A 1 -15.47 2.68 -10.98
CA MET A 1 -15.07 1.77 -12.08
C MET A 1 -13.83 2.28 -12.80
N CYS A 2 -13.75 3.55 -13.22
CA CYS A 2 -12.52 4.02 -13.89
C CYS A 2 -11.29 4.18 -12.96
N ALA A 3 -11.45 4.40 -11.65
CA ALA A 3 -10.33 4.29 -10.70
C ALA A 3 -9.67 2.90 -10.76
N TYR A 4 -10.50 1.84 -10.75
CA TYR A 4 -10.06 0.45 -10.92
C TYR A 4 -9.47 0.19 -12.32
N GLU A 5 -10.03 0.79 -13.38
CA GLU A 5 -9.48 0.67 -14.74
C GLU A 5 -8.17 1.43 -14.93
N ASN A 6 -8.02 2.61 -14.32
CA ASN A 6 -6.77 3.38 -14.29
C ASN A 6 -5.71 2.62 -13.49
N LEU A 7 -6.12 1.98 -12.39
CA LEU A 7 -5.31 0.99 -11.68
C LEU A 7 -4.81 -0.12 -12.59
N ILE A 8 -5.70 -0.80 -13.32
CA ILE A 8 -5.30 -1.85 -14.27
C ILE A 8 -4.37 -1.28 -15.38
N LYS A 9 -4.65 -0.08 -15.90
CA LYS A 9 -3.90 0.56 -17.01
C LYS A 9 -2.53 1.10 -16.62
N SER A 10 -2.35 1.57 -15.39
CA SER A 10 -1.12 2.19 -14.87
C SER A 10 0.06 1.22 -14.70
N GLY A 11 -0.13 -0.08 -14.96
CA GLY A 11 0.91 -1.08 -14.74
C GLY A 11 0.83 -1.81 -13.40
N ILE A 12 -0.16 -1.51 -12.54
CA ILE A 12 -0.58 -2.45 -11.48
C ILE A 12 -1.15 -3.76 -12.09
N GLY A 13 -1.43 -3.77 -13.40
CA GLY A 13 -1.67 -5.00 -14.17
C GLY A 13 -0.43 -5.90 -14.36
N ASN A 14 0.78 -5.41 -14.05
CA ASN A 14 1.98 -6.23 -13.91
C ASN A 14 2.44 -6.18 -12.45
N THR A 15 1.75 -6.94 -11.61
CA THR A 15 2.04 -7.10 -10.19
C THR A 15 3.52 -7.40 -9.93
N HIS A 16 4.22 -8.03 -10.88
CA HIS A 16 5.64 -8.31 -10.79
C HIS A 16 6.46 -7.03 -10.60
N ASN A 17 6.16 -5.97 -11.37
CA ASN A 17 6.89 -4.71 -11.29
C ASN A 17 6.61 -4.01 -9.96
N LEU A 18 5.35 -4.02 -9.50
CA LEU A 18 4.96 -3.37 -8.25
C LEU A 18 5.57 -4.06 -7.03
N ILE A 19 5.54 -5.40 -7.02
CA ILE A 19 6.19 -6.24 -6.01
C ILE A 19 7.72 -6.03 -6.03
N THR A 20 8.32 -6.01 -7.22
CA THR A 20 9.76 -5.79 -7.38
C THR A 20 10.15 -4.40 -6.86
N GLU A 21 9.48 -3.33 -7.30
CA GLU A 21 9.79 -1.95 -6.87
C GLU A 21 9.63 -1.74 -5.35
N LEU A 22 8.63 -2.37 -4.74
CA LEU A 22 8.42 -2.31 -3.30
C LEU A 22 9.41 -3.17 -2.50
N PHE A 23 9.79 -4.36 -2.99
CA PHE A 23 10.38 -5.43 -2.16
C PHE A 23 11.66 -6.09 -2.71
N ILE A 24 12.39 -5.51 -3.68
CA ILE A 24 13.71 -6.02 -4.18
C ILE A 24 14.68 -6.44 -3.04
N GLU A 25 14.53 -5.93 -1.81
CA GLU A 25 15.49 -6.13 -0.71
C GLU A 25 15.24 -7.31 0.25
N PHE A 26 14.16 -8.09 0.13
CA PHE A 26 13.87 -9.15 1.12
C PHE A 26 14.56 -10.50 0.86
N GLY A 27 15.31 -10.64 -0.24
CA GLY A 27 16.07 -11.86 -0.53
C GLY A 27 15.18 -13.08 -0.81
N GLU A 28 15.38 -14.18 -0.08
CA GLU A 28 14.51 -15.37 -0.19
C GLU A 28 13.17 -15.15 0.54
N GLY A 29 12.08 -15.69 -0.02
CA GLY A 29 10.74 -15.58 0.59
C GLY A 29 9.91 -14.38 0.11
N ASN A 30 10.31 -13.73 -0.99
CA ASN A 30 9.52 -12.68 -1.63
C ASN A 30 8.13 -13.18 -2.04
N ILE A 31 7.18 -12.26 -2.01
CA ILE A 31 5.90 -12.45 -2.69
C ILE A 31 6.13 -12.34 -4.20
N GLY A 32 5.39 -13.11 -4.98
CA GLY A 32 5.34 -13.05 -6.44
C GLY A 32 3.88 -13.01 -6.88
N ASP A 33 3.68 -12.88 -8.19
CA ASP A 33 2.34 -12.68 -8.77
C ASP A 33 1.36 -13.78 -8.39
N ASP A 34 1.80 -15.04 -8.45
CA ASP A 34 0.98 -16.21 -8.14
C ASP A 34 0.66 -16.37 -6.64
N ASP A 35 1.25 -15.53 -5.78
CA ASP A 35 1.00 -15.52 -4.34
C ASP A 35 -0.09 -14.53 -3.94
N LEU A 36 -0.61 -13.71 -4.86
CA LEU A 36 -1.58 -12.66 -4.58
C LEU A 36 -2.87 -12.85 -5.36
N THR A 37 -3.99 -12.76 -4.65
CA THR A 37 -5.34 -12.66 -5.25
C THR A 37 -6.01 -11.38 -4.78
N PHE A 38 -6.50 -10.57 -5.71
CA PHE A 38 -7.24 -9.34 -5.39
C PHE A 38 -8.74 -9.59 -5.45
N ILE A 39 -9.45 -9.21 -4.39
CA ILE A 39 -10.89 -9.44 -4.26
C ILE A 39 -11.57 -8.12 -3.89
N MET A 40 -12.54 -7.69 -4.69
CA MET A 40 -13.42 -6.60 -4.27
C MET A 40 -14.42 -7.14 -3.23
N SER A 41 -14.45 -6.52 -2.05
CA SER A 41 -15.22 -7.01 -0.91
C SER A 41 -16.16 -5.94 -0.36
N ASP A 42 -17.41 -6.29 -0.17
CA ASP A 42 -18.43 -5.49 0.53
C ASP A 42 -18.55 -5.87 2.01
N ASN A 43 -17.74 -6.81 2.50
CA ASN A 43 -17.76 -7.28 3.88
C ASN A 43 -16.85 -6.46 4.81
N LEU A 44 -16.02 -5.58 4.26
CA LEU A 44 -15.18 -4.67 5.04
C LEU A 44 -16.01 -3.56 5.70
N LEU A 45 -15.53 -3.11 6.87
CA LEU A 45 -16.07 -1.95 7.58
C LEU A 45 -15.92 -0.69 6.71
N ILE A 46 -16.84 0.27 6.84
CA ILE A 46 -16.90 1.45 5.95
C ILE A 46 -15.65 2.35 6.02
N ASN A 47 -14.88 2.27 7.10
CA ASN A 47 -13.66 3.03 7.32
C ASN A 47 -12.37 2.26 7.02
N VAL A 48 -12.47 1.03 6.48
CA VAL A 48 -11.32 0.18 6.14
C VAL A 48 -11.15 0.16 4.62
N GLY A 49 -10.00 0.61 4.13
CA GLY A 49 -9.70 0.68 2.69
C GLY A 49 -9.47 -0.69 2.06
N GLY A 50 -8.69 -1.53 2.73
CA GLY A 50 -8.39 -2.89 2.34
C GLY A 50 -8.02 -3.75 3.55
N ASN A 51 -7.85 -5.05 3.33
CA ASN A 51 -7.29 -5.94 4.33
C ASN A 51 -6.66 -7.17 3.67
N THR A 52 -5.58 -7.66 4.24
CA THR A 52 -4.82 -8.81 3.75
C THR A 52 -5.09 -10.06 4.58
N TYR A 53 -5.64 -11.07 3.93
CA TYR A 53 -5.91 -12.38 4.50
C TYR A 53 -4.96 -13.45 3.95
N TRP A 54 -4.70 -14.45 4.77
CA TRP A 54 -4.02 -15.66 4.32
C TRP A 54 -5.06 -16.61 3.71
N ASP A 55 -4.78 -17.14 2.51
CA ASP A 55 -5.63 -18.15 1.90
C ASP A 55 -5.48 -19.48 2.68
N LYS A 56 -6.57 -19.90 3.32
CA LYS A 56 -6.61 -21.14 4.11
C LYS A 56 -6.53 -22.40 3.24
N ILE A 57 -6.81 -22.29 1.95
CA ILE A 57 -6.81 -23.40 0.98
C ILE A 57 -5.42 -23.51 0.35
N ASN A 58 -4.83 -22.39 -0.07
CA ASN A 58 -3.50 -22.34 -0.66
C ASN A 58 -2.52 -21.63 0.29
N PRO A 59 -1.76 -22.37 1.11
CA PRO A 59 -0.99 -21.79 2.22
C PRO A 59 0.15 -20.84 1.82
N ASN A 60 0.46 -20.73 0.53
CA ASN A 60 1.43 -19.77 0.00
C ASN A 60 0.79 -18.53 -0.62
N GLN A 61 -0.54 -18.47 -0.68
CA GLN A 61 -1.30 -17.38 -1.28
C GLN A 61 -1.91 -16.47 -0.22
N TYR A 62 -2.05 -15.21 -0.60
CA TYR A 62 -2.67 -14.15 0.18
C TYR A 62 -3.80 -13.53 -0.64
N GLU A 63 -4.91 -13.26 0.03
CA GLU A 63 -6.04 -12.54 -0.53
C GLU A 63 -6.00 -11.09 -0.05
N ILE A 64 -5.93 -10.15 -0.98
CA ILE A 64 -6.06 -8.72 -0.71
C ILE A 64 -7.50 -8.33 -1.01
N HIS A 65 -8.26 -8.07 0.05
CA HIS A 65 -9.65 -7.63 -0.05
C HIS A 65 -9.68 -6.12 -0.09
N ILE A 66 -10.24 -5.54 -1.14
CA ILE A 66 -10.35 -4.10 -1.34
C ILE A 66 -11.81 -3.69 -1.11
N ASN A 67 -12.04 -2.65 -0.31
CA ASN A 67 -13.40 -2.27 0.06
C ASN A 67 -14.15 -1.64 -1.11
N SER A 68 -15.15 -2.36 -1.60
CA SER A 68 -15.98 -1.94 -2.73
C SER A 68 -16.91 -0.77 -2.37
N LYS A 69 -17.22 -0.56 -1.08
CA LYS A 69 -18.07 0.55 -0.62
C LYS A 69 -17.42 1.92 -0.78
N LEU A 70 -16.10 1.96 -0.91
CA LEU A 70 -15.33 3.19 -1.04
C LEU A 70 -15.06 3.57 -2.51
N LEU A 71 -15.57 2.79 -3.48
CA LEU A 71 -15.19 2.88 -4.90
C LEU A 71 -15.54 4.22 -5.54
N ASN A 72 -16.53 4.91 -4.96
CA ASN A 72 -17.03 6.18 -5.45
C ASN A 72 -16.63 7.35 -4.55
N THR A 73 -15.87 7.11 -3.48
CA THR A 73 -15.47 8.14 -2.51
C THR A 73 -13.97 8.41 -2.51
N LEU A 74 -13.16 7.49 -3.01
CA LEU A 74 -11.72 7.63 -3.10
C LEU A 74 -11.28 7.91 -4.54
N SER A 75 -10.22 8.68 -4.67
CA SER A 75 -9.45 8.81 -5.90
C SER A 75 -8.74 7.49 -6.27
N SER A 76 -8.37 7.32 -7.54
CA SER A 76 -7.58 6.20 -8.03
C SER A 76 -6.20 6.12 -7.38
N ILE A 77 -5.55 7.25 -7.09
CA ILE A 77 -4.28 7.26 -6.32
C ILE A 77 -4.48 6.83 -4.85
N GLU A 78 -5.60 7.20 -4.21
CA GLU A 78 -5.95 6.72 -2.86
C GLU A 78 -6.16 5.20 -2.88
N TYR A 79 -6.79 4.66 -3.94
CA TYR A 79 -6.92 3.22 -4.13
C TYR A 79 -5.58 2.51 -4.38
N ALA A 80 -4.70 3.12 -5.18
CA ALA A 80 -3.35 2.59 -5.40
C ALA A 80 -2.58 2.53 -4.08
N ALA A 81 -2.70 3.56 -3.22
CA ALA A 81 -2.06 3.59 -1.90
C ALA A 81 -2.55 2.46 -1.00
N ILE A 82 -3.86 2.20 -0.98
CA ILE A 82 -4.46 1.07 -0.25
C ILE A 82 -3.88 -0.26 -0.76
N ILE A 83 -3.85 -0.48 -2.07
CA ILE A 83 -3.35 -1.75 -2.63
C ILE A 83 -1.88 -1.97 -2.30
N ILE A 84 -1.06 -0.93 -2.49
CA ILE A 84 0.36 -0.96 -2.16
C ILE A 84 0.55 -1.30 -0.67
N HIS A 85 -0.24 -0.69 0.21
CA HIS A 85 -0.24 -0.97 1.66
C HIS A 85 -0.59 -2.44 1.98
N GLU A 86 -1.58 -3.03 1.29
CA GLU A 86 -1.95 -4.43 1.51
C GLU A 86 -0.90 -5.41 0.93
N ILE A 87 -0.31 -5.11 -0.22
CA ILE A 87 0.81 -5.91 -0.77
C ILE A 87 2.00 -5.90 0.19
N ALA A 88 2.22 -4.75 0.81
CA ALA A 88 3.18 -4.56 1.86
C ALA A 88 2.96 -5.49 3.07
N HIS A 89 1.72 -5.56 3.55
CA HIS A 89 1.32 -6.53 4.57
C HIS A 89 1.57 -7.98 4.13
N ALA A 90 1.15 -8.35 2.93
CA ALA A 90 1.30 -9.72 2.43
C ALA A 90 2.77 -10.14 2.33
N SER A 91 3.63 -9.23 1.87
CA SER A 91 5.07 -9.45 1.74
C SER A 91 5.74 -9.73 3.08
N LEU A 92 5.46 -8.90 4.10
CA LEU A 92 6.00 -9.09 5.45
C LEU A 92 5.49 -10.38 6.10
N LYS A 93 4.19 -10.68 5.95
CA LYS A 93 3.58 -11.92 6.48
C LYS A 93 4.22 -13.16 5.86
N LYS A 94 4.49 -13.13 4.55
CA LYS A 94 5.17 -14.21 3.83
C LYS A 94 6.62 -14.37 4.26
N HIS A 95 7.40 -13.29 4.24
CA HIS A 95 8.82 -13.31 4.59
C HIS A 95 9.06 -13.88 6.02
N PHE A 96 8.19 -13.54 6.97
CA PHE A 96 8.29 -14.02 8.35
C PHE A 96 7.49 -15.29 8.68
N TYR A 97 6.80 -15.88 7.70
CA TYR A 97 5.86 -16.98 7.91
C TYR A 97 4.90 -16.73 9.09
N ASN A 98 4.36 -15.52 9.18
CA ASN A 98 3.49 -15.09 10.27
C ASN A 98 2.25 -14.35 9.72
N SER A 99 1.21 -15.11 9.40
CA SER A 99 -0.04 -14.60 8.82
C SER A 99 -0.84 -13.67 9.74
N ASN A 100 -0.61 -13.75 11.06
CA ASN A 100 -1.37 -13.03 12.08
C ASN A 100 -0.65 -11.79 12.61
N GLY A 101 0.62 -11.58 12.24
CA GLY A 101 1.38 -10.43 12.69
C GLY A 101 0.82 -9.12 12.15
N THR A 102 0.83 -8.08 12.99
CA THR A 102 0.52 -6.72 12.55
C THR A 102 1.65 -6.16 11.68
N PHE A 103 1.40 -5.05 10.98
CA PHE A 103 2.46 -4.37 10.21
C PHE A 103 3.66 -4.05 11.10
N GLU A 104 3.38 -3.35 12.20
CA GLU A 104 4.36 -2.87 13.18
C GLU A 104 5.19 -4.03 13.75
N GLU A 105 4.55 -5.13 14.17
CA GLU A 105 5.24 -6.31 14.72
C GLU A 105 6.20 -6.95 13.70
N LEU A 106 5.72 -7.15 12.47
CA LEU A 106 6.52 -7.79 11.43
C LEU A 106 7.65 -6.88 10.94
N TYR A 107 7.39 -5.58 10.88
CA TYR A 107 8.40 -4.61 10.51
C TYR A 107 9.48 -4.43 11.59
N GLN A 108 9.08 -4.38 12.86
CA GLN A 108 10.03 -4.36 13.98
C GLN A 108 10.99 -5.56 13.91
N LYS A 109 10.45 -6.75 13.60
CA LYS A 109 11.26 -7.95 13.37
C LYS A 109 12.22 -7.82 12.19
N TYR A 110 11.80 -7.17 11.10
CA TYR A 110 12.67 -6.87 9.96
C TYR A 110 13.82 -5.94 10.34
N LEU A 111 13.56 -4.89 11.11
CA LEU A 111 14.60 -3.96 11.57
C LEU A 111 15.65 -4.68 12.41
N GLU A 112 15.20 -5.48 13.39
CA GLU A 112 16.07 -6.24 14.28
C GLU A 112 17.00 -7.20 13.53
N LEU A 113 16.47 -7.93 12.53
CA LEU A 113 17.26 -8.86 11.73
C LEU A 113 18.32 -8.17 10.85
N ASN A 114 18.05 -6.95 10.40
CA ASN A 114 18.94 -6.19 9.55
C ASN A 114 19.90 -5.28 10.33
N ASN A 115 19.94 -5.41 11.67
CA ASN A 115 20.69 -4.53 12.57
C ASN A 115 20.37 -3.04 12.35
N LEU A 116 19.12 -2.74 11.98
CA LEU A 116 18.60 -1.39 11.85
C LEU A 116 18.08 -0.99 13.22
N VAL A 117 18.70 0.04 13.80
CA VAL A 117 18.61 0.32 15.25
C VAL A 117 17.37 1.12 15.62
N ASP A 118 16.62 1.64 14.64
CA ASP A 118 15.56 2.59 14.90
C ASP A 118 14.29 2.32 14.09
N TYR A 119 13.17 2.12 14.78
CA TYR A 119 11.82 2.32 14.22
C TYR A 119 11.54 3.82 14.01
N GLY A 120 12.50 4.70 14.30
CA GLY A 120 12.42 6.13 14.05
C GLY A 120 11.94 6.43 12.64
N HIS A 121 11.08 7.46 12.54
CA HIS A 121 10.39 7.87 11.31
C HIS A 121 11.28 7.79 10.07
N ASN A 122 12.56 8.16 10.16
CA ASN A 122 13.51 8.15 9.05
C ASN A 122 13.75 6.77 8.39
N ILE A 123 13.71 5.65 9.12
CA ILE A 123 13.93 4.30 8.52
C ILE A 123 12.64 3.77 7.89
N MET A 124 11.50 4.01 8.56
CA MET A 124 10.16 3.78 8.01
C MET A 124 9.94 4.59 6.73
N GLU A 125 10.39 5.85 6.76
CA GLU A 125 10.38 6.79 5.65
C GLU A 125 11.21 6.25 4.50
N ASP A 126 12.49 5.93 4.70
CA ASP A 126 13.35 5.51 3.59
C ASP A 126 13.06 4.12 3.03
N ARG A 127 12.79 3.12 3.88
CA ARG A 127 12.71 1.71 3.46
C ARG A 127 11.31 1.30 3.01
N PHE A 128 10.28 2.04 3.41
CA PHE A 128 8.90 1.65 3.15
C PHE A 128 8.10 2.76 2.50
N ILE A 129 7.96 3.90 3.19
CA ILE A 129 7.08 4.97 2.74
C ILE A 129 7.61 5.59 1.46
N ASN A 130 8.91 5.84 1.33
CA ASN A 130 9.54 6.39 0.13
C ASN A 130 9.44 5.42 -1.05
N ARG A 131 9.48 4.10 -0.79
CA ARG A 131 9.25 3.09 -1.85
C ARG A 131 7.79 3.09 -2.29
N MET A 132 6.86 3.05 -1.34
CA MET A 132 5.43 3.16 -1.62
C MET A 132 5.11 4.46 -2.38
N ALA A 133 5.68 5.58 -1.95
CA ALA A 133 5.56 6.88 -2.58
C ALA A 133 6.18 6.91 -3.98
N THR A 134 7.31 6.23 -4.20
CA THR A 134 7.92 6.07 -5.53
C THR A 134 6.99 5.30 -6.46
N VAL A 135 6.37 4.23 -5.98
CA VAL A 135 5.38 3.48 -6.78
C VAL A 135 4.16 4.35 -7.08
N LEU A 136 3.67 5.13 -6.11
CA LEU A 136 2.56 6.07 -6.32
C LEU A 136 2.93 7.22 -7.29
N TYR A 137 4.17 7.70 -7.23
CA TYR A 137 4.68 8.71 -8.16
C TYR A 137 4.81 8.14 -9.57
N ASN A 138 5.32 6.92 -9.71
CA ASN A 138 5.43 6.23 -10.99
C ASN A 138 4.05 5.90 -11.57
N TYR A 139 3.06 5.65 -10.72
CA TYR A 139 1.67 5.45 -11.10
C TYR A 139 1.09 6.67 -11.81
N ASP A 140 1.19 7.85 -11.19
CA ASP A 140 0.79 9.11 -11.81
C ASP A 140 1.53 10.30 -11.15
N PRO A 141 2.59 10.82 -11.79
CA PRO A 141 3.38 11.92 -11.25
C PRO A 141 2.71 13.29 -11.43
N THR A 142 1.52 13.34 -12.07
CA THR A 142 0.79 14.58 -12.35
C THR A 142 -0.25 14.92 -11.28
N ILE A 143 -0.54 13.97 -10.38
CA ILE A 143 -1.52 14.16 -9.32
C ILE A 143 -1.05 15.18 -8.29
N PHE A 144 0.20 15.09 -7.84
CA PHE A 144 0.77 16.05 -6.89
C PHE A 144 1.96 16.79 -7.48
N PRO A 145 2.11 18.09 -7.14
CA PRO A 145 3.24 18.88 -7.60
C PRO A 145 4.58 18.52 -6.93
N TYR A 146 4.55 17.87 -5.76
CA TYR A 146 5.73 17.54 -4.98
C TYR A 146 5.75 16.07 -4.58
N PHE A 147 6.95 15.46 -4.54
CA PHE A 147 7.12 14.06 -4.14
C PHE A 147 6.67 13.82 -2.69
N ASP A 148 6.92 14.77 -1.79
CA ASP A 148 6.55 14.70 -0.38
C ASP A 148 5.04 14.46 -0.17
N ASP A 149 4.18 14.93 -1.09
CA ASP A 149 2.74 14.67 -1.03
C ASP A 149 2.42 13.17 -1.24
N TYR A 150 3.20 12.47 -2.07
CA TYR A 150 3.11 11.02 -2.23
C TYR A 150 3.60 10.28 -0.98
N VAL A 151 4.63 10.80 -0.29
CA VAL A 151 5.15 10.26 0.98
C VAL A 151 4.09 10.34 2.07
N ILE A 152 3.41 11.48 2.20
CA ILE A 152 2.34 11.67 3.19
C ILE A 152 1.14 10.76 2.88
N LEU A 153 0.76 10.62 1.60
CA LEU A 153 -0.29 9.68 1.20
C LEU A 153 0.09 8.22 1.52
N ALA A 154 1.32 7.81 1.18
CA ALA A 154 1.84 6.46 1.46
C ALA A 154 1.94 6.14 2.95
N SER A 155 2.11 7.16 3.80
CA SER A 155 2.21 7.01 5.25
C SER A 155 0.90 6.62 5.93
N GLN A 156 -0.24 6.82 5.25
CA GLN A 156 -1.56 6.55 5.81
C GLN A 156 -1.71 5.07 6.22
N GLY A 157 -1.97 4.83 7.51
CA GLY A 157 -2.23 3.49 8.03
C GLY A 157 -0.97 2.65 8.28
N VAL A 158 0.22 3.19 7.97
CA VAL A 158 1.51 2.50 8.16
C VAL A 158 2.09 2.77 9.56
N TYR A 159 1.86 3.96 10.12
CA TYR A 159 2.23 4.33 11.49
C TYR A 159 1.35 5.50 12.00
N ASP A 160 1.44 5.79 13.29
CA ASP A 160 0.74 6.93 13.90
C ASP A 160 1.34 8.25 13.42
N LEU A 161 0.62 8.91 12.52
CA LEU A 161 1.00 10.23 12.01
C LEU A 161 0.87 11.30 13.12
N PRO A 162 1.82 12.24 13.24
CA PRO A 162 1.63 13.47 13.97
C PRO A 162 0.35 14.23 13.55
N THR A 163 -0.28 14.99 14.46
CA THR A 163 -1.52 15.75 14.17
C THR A 163 -1.41 16.70 12.98
N ILE A 164 -0.22 17.28 12.75
CA ILE A 164 0.04 18.17 11.61
C ILE A 164 -0.07 17.42 10.28
N ASP A 165 0.38 16.16 10.25
CA ASP A 165 0.36 15.31 9.06
C ASP A 165 -1.04 14.80 8.75
N TYR A 166 -1.94 14.67 9.75
CA TYR A 166 -3.36 14.39 9.48
C TYR A 166 -4.06 15.53 8.72
N THR A 167 -3.78 16.78 9.08
CA THR A 167 -4.37 17.93 8.38
C THR A 167 -3.85 18.00 6.94
N LEU A 168 -2.56 17.73 6.77
CA LEU A 168 -1.92 17.71 5.47
C LEU A 168 -2.41 16.54 4.61
N LEU A 169 -2.59 15.36 5.19
CA LEU A 169 -3.17 14.19 4.53
C LEU A 169 -4.56 14.48 3.96
N GLU A 170 -5.44 15.14 4.71
CA GLU A 170 -6.77 15.49 4.20
C GLU A 170 -6.73 16.53 3.06
N GLN A 171 -5.75 17.44 3.09
CA GLN A 171 -5.50 18.35 1.96
C GLN A 171 -5.02 17.58 0.73
N ILE A 172 -4.08 16.66 0.90
CA ILE A 172 -3.55 15.82 -0.17
C ILE A 172 -4.65 14.96 -0.80
N LYS A 173 -5.51 14.31 0.00
CA LYS A 173 -6.69 13.58 -0.53
C LYS A 173 -7.63 14.49 -1.32
N THR A 174 -7.83 15.73 -0.87
CA THR A 174 -8.65 16.71 -1.58
C THR A 174 -8.03 17.09 -2.92
N ILE A 175 -6.71 17.33 -2.95
CA ILE A 175 -5.95 17.59 -4.19
C ILE A 175 -6.06 16.40 -5.13
N ALA A 176 -5.83 15.18 -4.63
CA ALA A 176 -5.93 13.95 -5.41
C ALA A 176 -7.29 13.84 -6.12
N ARG A 177 -8.38 14.03 -5.38
CA ARG A 177 -9.74 13.99 -5.92
C ARG A 177 -10.07 15.12 -6.88
N THR A 178 -9.39 16.27 -6.77
CA THR A 178 -9.59 17.43 -7.64
C THR A 178 -8.80 17.32 -8.93
N ASN A 179 -7.56 16.84 -8.85
CA ASN A 179 -6.64 16.71 -9.97
C ASN A 179 -6.89 15.43 -10.77
N GLU A 180 -7.42 14.39 -10.14
CA GLU A 180 -8.09 13.35 -10.89
C GLU A 180 -9.26 13.98 -11.62
N LYS A 181 -9.17 13.97 -12.95
CA LYS A 181 -10.35 14.07 -13.79
C LYS A 181 -11.29 12.97 -13.32
N ILE A 182 -12.27 13.33 -12.49
CA ILE A 182 -13.38 12.46 -12.13
C ILE A 182 -13.82 11.83 -13.43
N CYS A 183 -13.81 10.50 -13.46
CA CYS A 183 -14.25 9.70 -14.58
C CYS A 183 -15.51 10.32 -15.22
N GLU A 184 -15.35 10.99 -16.37
CA GLU A 184 -16.48 11.34 -17.24
C GLU A 184 -16.98 10.09 -17.97
#